data_AF-A0A843KLT6-F1
#
_entry.id   AF-A0A843KLT6-F1
#
_cell.length_a   1.000
_cell.length_b   1.000
_cell.length_c   1.000
_cell.angle_alpha   90.00
_cell.angle_beta   90.00
_cell.angle_gamma   90.00
#
_symmetry.space_group_name_H-M   'P 1'
#
loop_
_entity.id
_entity.type
_entity.pdbx_description
1 polymer ?
#
loop_
_entity_poly.entity_id
_entity_poly.type
_entity_poly.pdbx_seq_one_letter_code
_entity_poly.pdbx_strand_id
1 'polypeptide(L)'
;MRESPPLQLSKVRYDAPAGEKNHRDHKTGKNPRDGNQEKPLVFDILRIILRRGETPIAEYDLYLHTWLAYPESIRGIHERRALREFRIQRGYQMTRPAWSKKIQTFVISDLHLGHQNAIPRYKRPFPMSKISEMDRVLIRNWNWTVKNEDTVLFLGDLSFMSQESPESYLKRLNGRIFYLEGNHDIYYSYMSHCLFMNYHGIPFLFIHDPEELVRPFDGWVVHGHVHNKNLADFPFFNPYEKRVNVSAEMIGYRPIPLDEIFRLVQGTTDILDFRNVQAPVAEERDPGAVIGHGKEDPASVVHF
;
A
#
# COMPACT_ATOMS: atom_id res chain seq x y z
N MET A 1 49.39 16.88 -29.73
CA MET A 1 49.16 15.42 -29.60
C MET A 1 47.70 15.16 -29.89
N ARG A 2 47.42 14.07 -30.61
CA ARG A 2 46.23 13.85 -31.44
C ARG A 2 44.94 13.70 -30.62
N GLU A 3 43.90 14.42 -31.02
CA GLU A 3 42.51 14.19 -30.61
C GLU A 3 42.03 12.82 -31.15
N SER A 4 41.33 12.07 -30.31
CA SER A 4 40.70 10.79 -30.69
C SER A 4 39.26 11.06 -31.18
N PRO A 5 38.79 10.40 -32.25
CA PRO A 5 37.44 10.62 -32.75
C PRO A 5 36.35 9.92 -31.88
N PRO A 6 35.11 10.42 -31.89
CA PRO A 6 34.01 9.88 -31.08
C PRO A 6 33.48 8.54 -31.61
N LEU A 7 33.10 7.67 -30.67
CA LEU A 7 32.48 6.36 -30.91
C LEU A 7 31.13 6.50 -31.64
N GLN A 8 31.03 5.87 -32.82
CA GLN A 8 29.79 5.68 -33.56
C GLN A 8 28.88 4.63 -32.88
N LEU A 9 27.62 4.98 -32.64
CA LEU A 9 26.56 4.01 -32.34
C LEU A 9 26.25 3.16 -33.59
N SER A 10 26.46 1.86 -33.49
CA SER A 10 25.99 0.90 -34.49
C SER A 10 24.50 0.60 -34.29
N LYS A 11 23.67 1.04 -35.23
CA LYS A 11 22.34 0.49 -35.45
C LYS A 11 22.52 -0.89 -36.08
N VAL A 12 22.14 -1.95 -35.38
CA VAL A 12 22.04 -3.29 -35.98
C VAL A 12 20.57 -3.71 -35.97
N ARG A 13 19.99 -3.74 -37.18
CA ARG A 13 18.79 -4.51 -37.50
C ARG A 13 19.17 -5.98 -37.52
N TYR A 14 18.34 -6.84 -36.93
CA TYR A 14 18.41 -8.27 -37.18
C TYR A 14 17.07 -8.77 -37.70
N ASP A 15 17.12 -9.21 -38.96
CA ASP A 15 16.11 -10.01 -39.62
C ASP A 15 16.11 -11.43 -39.01
N ALA A 16 14.90 -11.98 -38.82
CA ALA A 16 14.68 -13.34 -38.38
C ALA A 16 14.98 -14.36 -39.49
N PRO A 17 15.40 -15.58 -39.13
CA PRO A 17 15.00 -16.75 -39.90
C PRO A 17 14.30 -17.81 -39.05
N ALA A 18 13.33 -18.45 -39.69
CA ALA A 18 12.60 -19.63 -39.24
C ALA A 18 13.52 -20.88 -39.16
N GLY A 19 13.23 -21.78 -38.22
CA GLY A 19 13.83 -23.12 -38.17
C GLY A 19 13.49 -23.87 -36.88
N GLU A 20 12.97 -25.09 -37.05
CA GLU A 20 12.30 -25.94 -36.07
C GLU A 20 13.16 -26.59 -34.96
N LYS A 21 12.45 -26.89 -33.85
CA LYS A 21 12.52 -28.06 -32.94
C LYS A 21 13.89 -28.55 -32.44
N ASN A 22 14.04 -28.56 -31.12
CA ASN A 22 14.34 -29.79 -30.39
C ASN A 22 14.01 -29.71 -28.89
N HIS A 23 13.23 -30.71 -28.44
CA HIS A 23 13.00 -31.09 -27.06
C HIS A 23 14.31 -31.38 -26.33
N ARG A 24 14.52 -30.81 -25.13
CA ARG A 24 15.24 -31.47 -24.04
C ARG A 24 14.64 -31.11 -22.69
N ASP A 25 14.22 -32.15 -21.99
CA ASP A 25 13.74 -32.17 -20.62
C ASP A 25 14.70 -31.47 -19.66
N HIS A 26 14.18 -30.58 -18.81
CA HIS A 26 14.77 -30.25 -17.53
C HIS A 26 13.75 -30.58 -16.44
N LYS A 27 13.94 -31.76 -15.84
CA LYS A 27 13.34 -32.11 -14.55
C LYS A 27 13.97 -31.20 -13.49
N THR A 28 13.25 -30.18 -13.06
CA THR A 28 13.52 -29.47 -11.81
C THR A 28 12.72 -30.13 -10.68
N GLY A 29 13.43 -30.42 -9.59
CA GLY A 29 12.93 -31.15 -8.44
C GLY A 29 11.75 -30.44 -7.77
N LYS A 30 10.69 -31.21 -7.50
CA LYS A 30 9.64 -30.82 -6.56
C LYS A 30 10.25 -30.83 -5.15
N ASN A 31 10.33 -29.67 -4.50
CA ASN A 31 10.48 -29.63 -3.05
C ASN A 31 9.23 -30.25 -2.40
N PRO A 32 9.37 -31.07 -1.34
CA PRO A 32 8.23 -31.60 -0.62
C PRO A 32 7.50 -30.45 0.07
N ARG A 33 6.20 -30.36 -0.17
CA ARG A 33 5.31 -29.43 0.53
C ARG A 33 5.28 -29.80 2.01
N ASP A 34 5.91 -28.98 2.84
CA ASP A 34 5.65 -29.00 4.28
C ASP A 34 4.20 -28.55 4.54
N GLY A 35 3.63 -29.12 5.60
CA GLY A 35 2.20 -29.20 5.88
C GLY A 35 1.39 -27.94 5.58
N ASN A 36 0.30 -28.15 4.85
CA ASN A 36 -0.74 -27.19 4.56
C ASN A 36 -1.42 -26.76 5.87
N GLN A 37 -0.81 -25.87 6.65
CA GLN A 37 -1.57 -25.03 7.56
C GLN A 37 -2.45 -24.17 6.66
N GLU A 38 -3.72 -24.53 6.54
CA GLU A 38 -4.71 -23.71 5.86
C GLU A 38 -4.68 -22.34 6.52
N LYS A 39 -4.04 -21.35 5.86
CA LYS A 39 -4.13 -19.96 6.28
C LYS A 39 -5.63 -19.65 6.39
N PRO A 40 -6.11 -19.15 7.54
CA PRO A 40 -7.51 -18.83 7.68
C PRO A 40 -7.91 -17.86 6.57
N LEU A 41 -9.02 -18.14 5.90
CA LEU A 41 -9.64 -17.20 4.97
C LEU A 41 -10.02 -15.94 5.76
N VAL A 42 -9.25 -14.88 5.58
CA VAL A 42 -9.54 -13.57 6.16
C VAL A 42 -10.56 -12.88 5.26
N PHE A 43 -11.83 -12.86 5.67
CA PHE A 43 -12.85 -12.02 5.04
C PHE A 43 -13.01 -10.72 5.82
N ASP A 44 -12.78 -9.60 5.14
CA ASP A 44 -13.09 -8.25 5.66
C ASP A 44 -14.58 -7.94 5.40
N ILE A 45 -15.47 -8.56 6.18
CA ILE A 45 -16.92 -8.37 6.09
C ILE A 45 -17.33 -7.14 6.89
N LEU A 46 -18.04 -6.21 6.26
CA LEU A 46 -18.58 -5.02 6.93
C LEU A 46 -19.97 -5.25 7.50
N ARG A 47 -20.80 -6.07 6.84
CA ARG A 47 -22.22 -6.23 7.18
C ARG A 47 -22.74 -7.64 6.93
N ILE A 48 -23.72 -8.02 7.73
CA ILE A 48 -24.51 -9.26 7.60
C ILE A 48 -25.96 -8.87 7.34
N ILE A 49 -26.56 -9.39 6.27
CA ILE A 49 -27.95 -9.09 5.91
C ILE A 49 -28.89 -10.17 6.48
N LEU A 50 -29.86 -9.77 7.29
CA LEU A 50 -30.97 -10.61 7.73
C LEU A 50 -32.12 -10.53 6.72
N ARG A 51 -32.61 -11.69 6.28
CA ARG A 51 -33.68 -11.82 5.29
C ARG A 51 -34.88 -12.60 5.82
N ARG A 52 -36.08 -12.27 5.34
CA ARG A 52 -37.29 -13.09 5.43
C ARG A 52 -37.65 -13.59 4.03
N GLY A 53 -37.28 -14.83 3.70
CA GLY A 53 -37.28 -15.30 2.31
C GLY A 53 -36.28 -14.51 1.49
N GLU A 54 -36.70 -13.97 0.33
CA GLU A 54 -35.86 -13.12 -0.52
C GLU A 54 -35.81 -11.65 -0.07
N THR A 55 -36.66 -11.25 0.89
CA THR A 55 -36.77 -9.86 1.32
C THR A 55 -35.78 -9.56 2.45
N PRO A 56 -34.83 -8.63 2.26
CA PRO A 56 -33.98 -8.16 3.34
C PRO A 56 -34.79 -7.31 4.32
N ILE A 57 -34.62 -7.56 5.62
CA ILE A 57 -35.40 -6.92 6.69
C ILE A 57 -34.52 -6.09 7.63
N ALA A 58 -33.27 -6.48 7.82
CA ALA A 58 -32.30 -5.75 8.63
C ALA A 58 -30.88 -6.07 8.18
N GLU A 59 -29.93 -5.22 8.55
CA GLU A 59 -28.50 -5.49 8.41
C GLU A 59 -27.83 -5.29 9.76
N TYR A 60 -26.93 -6.20 10.13
CA TYR A 60 -26.02 -6.01 11.24
C TYR A 60 -24.72 -5.43 10.71
N ASP A 61 -24.33 -4.27 11.22
CA ASP A 61 -23.07 -3.62 10.89
C ASP A 61 -21.97 -4.08 11.85
N LEU A 62 -20.99 -4.84 11.34
CA LEU A 62 -19.94 -5.48 12.13
C LEU A 62 -18.94 -4.48 12.70
N TYR A 63 -18.86 -3.26 12.17
CA TYR A 63 -17.92 -2.24 12.64
C TYR A 63 -18.59 -1.22 13.56
N LEU A 64 -19.89 -1.00 13.39
CA LEU A 64 -20.69 -0.16 14.27
C LEU A 64 -21.39 -0.93 15.40
N HIS A 65 -21.35 -2.26 15.36
CA HIS A 65 -21.97 -3.17 16.33
C HIS A 65 -23.46 -2.89 16.54
N THR A 66 -24.17 -2.55 15.45
CA THR A 66 -25.58 -2.13 15.50
C THR A 66 -26.41 -2.81 14.43
N TRP A 67 -27.68 -3.06 14.75
CA TRP A 67 -28.69 -3.38 13.75
C TRP A 67 -29.17 -2.11 13.06
N LEU A 68 -29.40 -2.22 11.75
CA LEU A 68 -30.01 -1.21 10.91
C LEU A 68 -31.26 -1.83 10.27
N ALA A 69 -32.40 -1.14 10.35
CA ALA A 69 -33.55 -1.54 9.53
C ALA A 69 -33.17 -1.41 8.04
N TYR A 70 -33.67 -2.30 7.18
CA TYR A 70 -33.23 -2.31 5.76
C TYR A 70 -33.37 -0.95 5.02
N PRO A 71 -34.44 -0.16 5.21
CA PRO A 71 -34.51 1.18 4.59
C PRO A 71 -33.44 2.15 5.09
N GLU A 72 -32.91 1.94 6.29
CA GLU A 72 -31.80 2.72 6.86
C GLU A 72 -30.44 2.19 6.41
N SER A 73 -30.30 0.87 6.25
CA SER A 73 -29.03 0.23 5.86
C SER A 73 -28.54 0.69 4.49
N ILE A 74 -29.47 0.93 3.56
CA ILE A 74 -29.18 1.45 2.21
C ILE A 74 -28.86 2.95 2.17
N ARG A 75 -28.98 3.66 3.30
CA ARG A 75 -28.54 5.07 3.38
C ARG A 75 -27.01 5.10 3.44
N GLY A 76 -26.38 5.73 2.45
CA GLY A 76 -24.93 5.84 2.36
C GLY A 76 -24.23 6.47 3.58
N ILE A 77 -24.96 7.14 4.49
CA ILE A 77 -24.39 7.65 5.75
C ILE A 77 -23.83 6.54 6.65
N HIS A 78 -24.54 5.40 6.76
CA HIS A 78 -24.09 4.29 7.59
C HIS A 78 -22.90 3.57 6.95
N GLU A 79 -22.92 3.43 5.63
CA GLU A 79 -21.81 2.82 4.87
C GLU A 79 -20.52 3.62 5.09
N ARG A 80 -20.56 4.95 4.90
CA ARG A 80 -19.39 5.81 5.13
C ARG A 80 -18.86 5.71 6.56
N ARG A 81 -19.75 5.65 7.55
CA ARG A 81 -19.36 5.54 8.96
C ARG A 81 -18.70 4.19 9.26
N ALA A 82 -19.29 3.09 8.79
CA ALA A 82 -18.74 1.76 8.93
C ALA A 82 -17.38 1.62 8.22
N LEU A 83 -17.26 2.09 6.98
CA LEU A 83 -16.00 2.11 6.24
C LEU A 83 -14.93 2.94 6.95
N ARG A 84 -15.29 4.07 7.57
CA ARG A 84 -14.36 4.87 8.37
C ARG A 84 -13.85 4.09 9.57
N GLU A 85 -14.74 3.47 10.35
CA GLU A 85 -14.34 2.67 11.51
C GLU A 85 -13.50 1.46 11.09
N PHE A 86 -13.88 0.77 10.01
CA PHE A 86 -13.07 -0.27 9.37
C PHE A 86 -11.64 0.21 9.10
N ARG A 87 -11.51 1.33 8.40
CA ARG A 87 -10.18 1.87 8.05
C ARG A 87 -9.37 2.23 9.28
N ILE A 88 -9.98 2.78 10.33
CA ILE A 88 -9.28 3.12 11.58
C ILE A 88 -8.81 1.86 12.29
N GLN A 89 -9.68 0.86 12.48
CA GLN A 89 -9.37 -0.38 13.17
C GLN A 89 -8.29 -1.20 12.42
N ARG A 90 -8.32 -1.20 11.09
CA ARG A 90 -7.31 -1.88 10.26
C ARG A 90 -6.01 -1.09 10.10
N GLY A 91 -5.96 0.17 10.57
CA GLY A 91 -4.80 1.06 10.42
C GLY A 91 -4.66 1.73 9.04
N TYR A 92 -5.64 1.54 8.15
CA TYR A 92 -5.70 2.12 6.80
C TYR A 92 -6.07 3.61 6.78
N GLN A 93 -6.61 4.14 7.88
CA GLN A 93 -6.82 5.57 8.06
C GLN A 93 -6.20 5.97 9.39
N MET A 94 -5.13 6.76 9.33
CA MET A 94 -4.48 7.28 10.53
C MET A 94 -5.43 8.23 11.27
N THR A 95 -5.29 8.29 12.60
CA THR A 95 -6.06 9.19 13.50
C THR A 95 -5.19 10.28 14.14
N ARG A 96 -3.87 10.17 14.00
CA ARG A 96 -2.88 11.16 14.43
C ARG A 96 -1.59 11.06 13.60
N PRO A 97 -0.77 12.12 13.51
CA PRO A 97 0.58 12.04 12.98
C PRO A 97 1.46 11.04 13.74
N ALA A 98 2.37 10.39 13.02
CA ALA A 98 3.34 9.42 13.54
C ALA A 98 4.73 9.66 12.93
N TRP A 99 5.23 10.89 13.07
CA TRP A 99 6.51 11.28 12.49
C TRP A 99 7.70 10.68 13.25
N SER A 100 8.71 10.24 12.50
CA SER A 100 10.02 9.89 13.06
C SER A 100 10.72 11.16 13.57
N LYS A 101 11.54 11.03 14.62
CA LYS A 101 12.46 12.09 15.05
C LYS A 101 13.63 12.26 14.07
N LYS A 102 14.02 11.18 13.39
CA LYS A 102 15.09 11.19 12.39
C LYS A 102 14.51 11.53 11.01
N ILE A 103 15.37 11.97 10.10
CA ILE A 103 15.03 12.09 8.68
C ILE A 103 14.97 10.68 8.11
N GLN A 104 13.90 10.37 7.38
CA GLN A 104 13.67 9.05 6.80
C GLN A 104 13.58 9.13 5.27
N THR A 105 13.91 8.01 4.63
CA THR A 105 13.46 7.70 3.27
C THR A 105 12.26 6.77 3.35
N PHE A 106 11.17 7.12 2.67
CA PHE A 106 9.96 6.32 2.55
C PHE A 106 9.77 5.82 1.13
N VAL A 107 8.94 4.77 0.98
CA VAL A 107 8.56 4.19 -0.29
C VAL A 107 7.05 3.96 -0.33
N ILE A 108 6.41 4.20 -1.47
CA ILE A 108 5.00 3.89 -1.75
C ILE A 108 4.73 3.99 -3.25
N SER A 109 3.74 3.26 -3.76
CA SER A 109 3.23 3.39 -5.12
C SER A 109 1.69 3.45 -5.16
N ASP A 110 1.15 3.71 -6.35
CA ASP A 110 -0.24 3.47 -6.72
C ASP A 110 -1.28 4.22 -5.88
N LEU A 111 -1.06 5.51 -5.61
CA LEU A 111 -2.05 6.30 -4.88
C LEU A 111 -3.37 6.38 -5.65
N HIS A 112 -3.32 6.47 -6.98
CA HIS A 112 -4.50 6.57 -7.85
C HIS A 112 -5.52 7.62 -7.34
N LEU A 113 -5.04 8.81 -6.99
CA LEU A 113 -5.87 9.93 -6.58
C LEU A 113 -6.85 10.29 -7.72
N GLY A 114 -8.10 10.57 -7.35
CA GLY A 114 -9.18 10.87 -8.28
C GLY A 114 -9.72 9.65 -9.07
N HIS A 115 -9.13 8.46 -8.93
CA HIS A 115 -9.51 7.27 -9.71
C HIS A 115 -10.67 6.50 -9.05
N GLN A 116 -11.92 6.87 -9.38
CA GLN A 116 -13.12 6.24 -8.79
C GLN A 116 -13.16 4.71 -8.96
N ASN A 117 -12.72 4.18 -10.10
CA ASN A 117 -12.72 2.74 -10.37
C ASN A 117 -11.65 1.96 -9.60
N ALA A 118 -10.64 2.63 -9.02
CA ALA A 118 -9.65 1.98 -8.14
C ALA A 118 -10.33 1.37 -6.90
N ILE A 119 -11.43 1.96 -6.44
CA ILE A 119 -12.17 1.52 -5.25
C ILE A 119 -12.66 0.07 -5.40
N PRO A 120 -13.56 -0.26 -6.35
CA PRO A 120 -14.02 -1.64 -6.51
C PRO A 120 -12.91 -2.55 -7.07
N ARG A 121 -12.05 -2.03 -7.96
CA ARG A 121 -11.02 -2.83 -8.64
C ARG A 121 -9.98 -3.41 -7.67
N TYR A 122 -9.56 -2.61 -6.69
CA TYR A 122 -8.54 -2.99 -5.70
C TYR A 122 -9.14 -3.18 -4.31
N LYS A 123 -10.48 -3.28 -4.21
CA LYS A 123 -11.23 -3.44 -2.96
C LYS A 123 -10.84 -2.40 -1.90
N ARG A 124 -10.60 -1.15 -2.33
CA ARG A 124 -10.24 -0.07 -1.40
C ARG A 124 -11.47 0.26 -0.54
N PRO A 125 -11.34 0.39 0.78
CA PRO A 125 -12.47 0.54 1.69
C PRO A 125 -12.98 1.98 1.74
N PHE A 126 -13.41 2.52 0.58
CA PHE A 126 -13.93 3.87 0.43
C PHE A 126 -15.28 3.85 -0.30
N PRO A 127 -16.17 4.81 -0.02
CA PRO A 127 -17.43 4.92 -0.73
C PRO A 127 -17.19 5.31 -2.20
N MET A 128 -17.71 4.53 -3.15
CA MET A 128 -17.62 4.85 -4.59
C MET A 128 -18.27 6.20 -4.92
N SER A 129 -19.29 6.60 -4.17
CA SER A 129 -20.01 7.87 -4.35
C SER A 129 -19.21 9.10 -3.92
N LYS A 130 -18.02 8.93 -3.31
CA LYS A 130 -17.26 10.05 -2.74
C LYS A 130 -15.75 9.83 -2.84
N ILE A 131 -15.24 9.87 -4.07
CA ILE A 131 -13.81 9.73 -4.36
C ILE A 131 -12.93 10.72 -3.58
N SER A 132 -13.42 11.95 -3.36
CA SER A 132 -12.70 12.97 -2.57
C SER A 132 -12.44 12.55 -1.11
N GLU A 133 -13.20 11.59 -0.57
CA GLU A 133 -12.91 10.99 0.74
C GLU A 133 -11.66 10.11 0.70
N MET A 134 -11.48 9.31 -0.36
CA MET A 134 -10.27 8.51 -0.56
C MET A 134 -9.05 9.42 -0.68
N ASP A 135 -9.08 10.37 -1.60
CA ASP A 135 -7.97 11.30 -1.82
C ASP A 135 -7.56 12.01 -0.53
N ARG A 136 -8.54 12.53 0.22
CA ARG A 136 -8.31 13.19 1.51
C ARG A 136 -7.65 12.27 2.52
N VAL A 137 -8.04 10.99 2.59
CA VAL A 137 -7.47 10.03 3.54
C VAL A 137 -6.05 9.64 3.12
N LEU A 138 -5.81 9.36 1.84
CA LEU A 138 -4.49 8.99 1.34
C LEU A 138 -3.47 10.13 1.52
N ILE A 139 -3.83 11.35 1.14
CA ILE A 139 -2.98 12.55 1.32
C ILE A 139 -2.73 12.80 2.82
N ARG A 140 -3.74 12.61 3.67
CA ARG A 140 -3.54 12.73 5.11
C ARG A 140 -2.58 11.68 5.64
N ASN A 141 -2.77 10.41 5.30
CA ASN A 141 -1.91 9.33 5.75
C ASN A 141 -0.45 9.58 5.33
N TRP A 142 -0.25 10.08 4.10
CA TRP A 142 1.05 10.55 3.63
C TRP A 142 1.62 11.63 4.54
N ASN A 143 0.93 12.76 4.71
CA ASN A 143 1.44 13.91 5.47
C ASN A 143 1.55 13.64 6.98
N TRP A 144 0.83 12.66 7.50
CA TRP A 144 0.93 12.19 8.88
C TRP A 144 2.04 11.17 9.09
N THR A 145 2.66 10.68 8.01
CA THR A 145 3.82 9.80 8.03
C THR A 145 5.10 10.55 7.68
N VAL A 146 5.02 11.48 6.72
CA VAL A 146 6.15 12.15 6.06
C VAL A 146 6.19 13.64 6.45
N LYS A 147 7.36 14.11 6.87
CA LYS A 147 7.68 15.54 7.07
C LYS A 147 8.34 16.14 5.83
N ASN A 148 8.51 17.45 5.80
CA ASN A 148 9.08 18.16 4.65
C ASN A 148 10.55 17.81 4.38
N GLU A 149 11.30 17.41 5.41
CA GLU A 149 12.72 17.06 5.31
C GLU A 149 12.95 15.60 4.88
N ASP A 150 11.92 14.76 4.96
CA ASP A 150 11.98 13.36 4.58
C ASP A 150 11.99 13.21 3.05
N THR A 151 12.53 12.10 2.56
CA THR A 151 12.52 11.75 1.14
C THR A 151 11.47 10.68 0.89
N VAL A 152 10.74 10.75 -0.23
CA VAL A 152 9.82 9.69 -0.65
C VAL A 152 10.18 9.21 -2.03
N LEU A 153 10.46 7.91 -2.15
CA LEU A 153 10.54 7.20 -3.42
C LEU A 153 9.10 6.82 -3.82
N PHE A 154 8.52 7.57 -4.73
CA PHE A 154 7.17 7.32 -5.24
C PHE A 154 7.26 6.52 -6.53
N LEU A 155 6.75 5.28 -6.54
CA LEU A 155 7.00 4.35 -7.63
C LEU A 155 5.98 4.40 -8.78
N GLY A 156 5.21 5.48 -8.90
CA GLY A 156 4.29 5.68 -10.02
C GLY A 156 2.80 5.59 -9.66
N ASP A 157 1.97 5.93 -10.64
CA ASP A 157 0.50 5.94 -10.60
C ASP A 157 -0.08 6.85 -9.50
N LEU A 158 0.30 8.15 -9.54
CA LEU A 158 -0.18 9.14 -8.58
C LEU A 158 -1.68 9.38 -8.70
N SER A 159 -2.16 9.62 -9.91
CA SER A 159 -3.54 10.02 -10.18
C SER A 159 -3.99 9.55 -11.55
N PHE A 160 -5.26 9.14 -11.68
CA PHE A 160 -5.79 8.67 -12.96
C PHE A 160 -7.27 9.03 -13.11
N MET A 161 -7.66 9.52 -14.30
CA MET A 161 -9.02 10.03 -14.58
C MET A 161 -9.51 11.09 -13.56
N SER A 162 -8.56 11.80 -12.95
CA SER A 162 -8.81 12.82 -11.94
C SER A 162 -9.29 14.14 -12.56
N GLN A 163 -10.06 14.91 -11.79
CA GLN A 163 -10.40 16.31 -12.13
C GLN A 163 -9.30 17.30 -11.70
N GLU A 164 -8.44 16.91 -10.75
CA GLU A 164 -7.23 17.65 -10.35
C GLU A 164 -6.02 17.14 -11.14
N SER A 165 -5.08 18.05 -11.47
CA SER A 165 -3.83 17.66 -12.13
C SER A 165 -2.85 16.96 -11.16
N PRO A 166 -1.92 16.14 -11.67
CA PRO A 166 -0.86 15.55 -10.85
C PRO A 166 -0.06 16.60 -10.04
N GLU A 167 0.21 17.76 -10.63
CA GLU A 167 0.95 18.85 -9.97
C GLU A 167 0.15 19.48 -8.82
N SER A 168 -1.19 19.53 -8.92
CA SER A 168 -2.06 19.96 -7.81
C SER A 168 -1.93 19.02 -6.61
N TYR A 169 -1.95 17.71 -6.87
CA TYR A 169 -1.78 16.71 -5.82
C TYR A 169 -0.37 16.76 -5.21
N LEU A 170 0.68 16.81 -6.02
CA LEU A 170 2.06 16.85 -5.54
C LEU A 170 2.33 18.03 -4.60
N LYS A 171 1.75 19.21 -4.88
CA LYS A 171 1.86 20.40 -3.99
C LYS A 171 1.25 20.19 -2.59
N ARG A 172 0.39 19.19 -2.42
CA ARG A 172 -0.28 18.86 -1.15
C ARG A 172 0.42 17.74 -0.38
N LEU A 173 1.47 17.13 -0.93
CA LEU A 173 2.22 16.04 -0.34
C LEU A 173 3.52 16.55 0.27
N ASN A 174 3.76 16.21 1.53
CA ASN A 174 5.00 16.54 2.24
C ASN A 174 6.19 15.72 1.70
N GLY A 175 7.38 16.27 1.87
CA GLY A 175 8.65 15.59 1.62
C GLY A 175 9.27 15.90 0.26
N ARG A 176 10.49 15.42 0.07
CA ARG A 176 11.22 15.49 -1.19
C ARG A 176 10.88 14.25 -2.01
N ILE A 177 10.05 14.41 -3.02
CA ILE A 177 9.48 13.29 -3.78
C ILE A 177 10.38 12.99 -4.98
N PHE A 178 10.98 11.79 -4.97
CA PHE A 178 11.59 11.20 -6.15
C PHE A 178 10.55 10.33 -6.85
N TYR A 179 10.07 10.80 -8.00
CA TYR A 179 8.93 10.24 -8.70
C TYR A 179 9.41 9.35 -9.86
N LEU A 180 9.06 8.06 -9.83
CA LEU A 180 9.17 7.16 -10.97
C LEU A 180 7.88 7.11 -11.76
N GLU A 181 7.97 6.95 -13.08
CA GLU A 181 6.77 6.84 -13.91
C GLU A 181 5.98 5.56 -13.63
N GLY A 182 4.66 5.69 -13.55
CA GLY A 182 3.74 4.57 -13.66
C GLY A 182 2.97 4.57 -14.98
N ASN A 183 2.36 3.44 -15.31
CA ASN A 183 1.65 3.25 -16.58
C ASN A 183 0.36 4.09 -16.71
N HIS A 184 -0.16 4.63 -15.60
CA HIS A 184 -1.30 5.55 -15.58
C HIS A 184 -0.90 7.03 -15.48
N ASP A 185 0.39 7.32 -15.35
CA ASP A 185 0.88 8.69 -15.25
C ASP A 185 1.03 9.35 -16.62
N ILE A 186 1.03 10.69 -16.59
CA ILE A 186 1.42 11.47 -17.77
C ILE A 186 2.93 11.28 -17.93
N TYR A 187 3.33 10.70 -19.06
CA TYR A 187 4.74 10.54 -19.40
C TYR A 187 5.40 11.90 -19.65
N TYR A 188 6.45 12.19 -18.90
CA TYR A 188 7.39 13.26 -19.21
C TYR A 188 8.76 12.66 -19.50
N SER A 189 9.44 13.14 -20.53
CA SER A 189 10.72 12.58 -21.01
C SER A 189 11.88 12.58 -20.00
N TYR A 190 11.72 13.31 -18.89
CA TYR A 190 12.70 13.40 -17.81
C TYR A 190 12.32 12.54 -16.60
N MET A 191 11.20 11.81 -16.63
CA MET A 191 10.85 10.89 -15.56
C MET A 191 11.79 9.70 -15.57
N SER A 192 12.14 9.25 -14.38
CA SER A 192 12.94 8.04 -14.23
C SER A 192 12.03 6.83 -14.29
N HIS A 193 12.44 5.81 -15.03
CA HIS A 193 11.72 4.54 -15.14
C HIS A 193 11.98 3.63 -13.93
N CYS A 194 13.23 3.62 -13.46
CA CYS A 194 13.65 2.87 -12.29
C CYS A 194 14.74 3.62 -11.51
N LEU A 195 14.99 3.17 -10.28
CA LEU A 195 16.09 3.65 -9.45
C LEU A 195 16.86 2.46 -8.87
N PHE A 196 18.17 2.45 -9.11
CA PHE A 196 19.09 1.54 -8.43
C PHE A 196 19.71 2.21 -7.21
N MET A 197 19.71 1.52 -6.08
CA MET A 197 20.29 2.01 -4.83
C MET A 197 20.97 0.89 -4.07
N ASN A 198 22.17 1.13 -3.54
CA ASN A 198 22.75 0.29 -2.50
C ASN A 198 22.35 0.87 -1.14
N TYR A 199 21.58 0.13 -0.36
CA TYR A 199 21.15 0.53 0.98
C TYR A 199 21.74 -0.39 2.03
N HIS A 200 22.64 0.14 2.86
CA HIS A 200 23.38 -0.61 3.88
C HIS A 200 24.06 -1.89 3.36
N GLY A 201 24.65 -1.84 2.16
CA GLY A 201 25.36 -2.97 1.55
C GLY A 201 24.47 -3.88 0.70
N ILE A 202 23.15 -3.69 0.72
CA ILE A 202 22.20 -4.50 -0.04
C ILE A 202 21.73 -3.74 -1.29
N PRO A 203 21.82 -4.34 -2.50
CA PRO A 203 21.31 -3.74 -3.72
C PRO A 203 19.76 -3.81 -3.79
N PHE A 204 19.15 -2.66 -4.07
CA PHE A 204 17.72 -2.49 -4.31
C PHE A 204 17.49 -1.90 -5.71
N LEU A 205 16.47 -2.43 -6.38
CA LEU A 205 15.90 -1.88 -7.60
C LEU A 205 14.46 -1.46 -7.31
N PHE A 206 14.18 -0.17 -7.49
CA PHE A 206 12.84 0.39 -7.44
C PHE A 206 12.32 0.56 -8.86
N ILE A 207 11.16 -0.01 -9.16
CA ILE A 207 10.51 0.02 -10.47
C ILE A 207 8.99 0.03 -10.27
N HIS A 208 8.20 0.59 -11.21
CA HIS A 208 6.75 0.53 -11.08
C HIS A 208 6.22 -0.89 -11.32
N ASP A 209 6.46 -1.42 -12.52
CA ASP A 209 5.99 -2.73 -12.95
C ASP A 209 7.13 -3.77 -12.84
N PRO A 210 7.03 -4.78 -11.95
CA PRO A 210 8.05 -5.80 -11.82
C PRO A 210 8.18 -6.69 -13.07
N GLU A 211 7.19 -6.73 -13.96
CA GLU A 211 7.21 -7.56 -15.17
C GLU A 211 8.07 -6.95 -16.29
N GLU A 212 8.46 -5.67 -16.18
CA GLU A 212 9.36 -5.00 -17.13
C GLU A 212 10.83 -5.48 -16.99
N LEU A 213 11.13 -6.27 -15.97
CA LEU A 213 12.45 -6.87 -15.78
C LEU A 213 12.75 -7.93 -16.83
N VAL A 214 13.56 -7.56 -17.82
CA VAL A 214 14.03 -8.47 -18.88
C VAL A 214 15.05 -9.52 -18.40
N ARG A 215 15.65 -9.32 -17.22
CA ARG A 215 16.62 -10.24 -16.59
C ARG A 215 16.45 -10.21 -15.08
N PRO A 216 16.74 -11.32 -14.38
CA PRO A 216 16.78 -11.34 -12.92
C PRO A 216 17.75 -10.28 -12.38
N PHE A 217 17.33 -9.56 -11.34
CA PHE A 217 18.16 -8.62 -10.61
C PHE A 217 18.80 -9.31 -9.41
N ASP A 218 20.13 -9.22 -9.28
CA ASP A 218 20.84 -9.74 -8.11
C ASP A 218 20.74 -8.77 -6.94
N GLY A 219 19.57 -8.77 -6.30
CA GLY A 219 19.21 -7.88 -5.22
C GLY A 219 17.73 -7.96 -4.90
N TRP A 220 17.19 -6.92 -4.26
CA TRP A 220 15.77 -6.82 -3.95
C TRP A 220 15.04 -5.90 -4.91
N VAL A 221 13.90 -6.36 -5.42
CA VAL A 221 13.02 -5.56 -6.29
C VAL A 221 11.86 -5.02 -5.46
N VAL A 222 11.71 -3.70 -5.43
CA VAL A 222 10.60 -3.01 -4.76
C VAL A 222 9.72 -2.39 -5.83
N HIS A 223 8.43 -2.73 -5.83
CA HIS A 223 7.54 -2.42 -6.93
C HIS A 223 6.12 -2.02 -6.54
N GLY A 224 5.37 -1.44 -7.48
CA GLY A 224 3.94 -1.18 -7.38
C GLY A 224 3.16 -2.03 -8.40
N HIS A 225 2.24 -1.40 -9.13
CA HIS A 225 1.53 -1.87 -10.33
C HIS A 225 0.57 -3.07 -10.15
N VAL A 226 1.01 -4.13 -9.47
CA VAL A 226 0.28 -5.40 -9.36
C VAL A 226 -0.91 -5.29 -8.41
N HIS A 227 -0.84 -4.39 -7.43
CA HIS A 227 -1.83 -4.22 -6.38
C HIS A 227 -2.06 -5.53 -5.59
N ASN A 228 -3.23 -5.66 -4.96
CA ASN A 228 -3.70 -6.87 -4.28
C ASN A 228 -4.36 -7.91 -5.19
N LYS A 229 -4.08 -7.89 -6.51
CA LYS A 229 -4.73 -8.80 -7.48
C LYS A 229 -4.22 -10.24 -7.38
N ASN A 230 -2.92 -10.41 -7.14
CA ASN A 230 -2.26 -11.71 -7.14
C ASN A 230 -1.31 -11.82 -5.92
N LEU A 231 -1.89 -12.12 -4.76
CA LEU A 231 -1.12 -12.26 -3.50
C LEU A 231 -0.24 -13.52 -3.49
N ALA A 232 -0.52 -14.52 -4.34
CA ALA A 232 0.29 -15.73 -4.41
C ALA A 232 1.69 -15.43 -4.97
N ASP A 233 1.75 -14.61 -6.02
CA ASP A 233 3.02 -14.29 -6.70
C ASP A 233 3.59 -12.94 -6.26
N PHE A 234 2.74 -11.97 -5.92
CA PHE A 234 3.11 -10.60 -5.56
C PHE A 234 2.53 -10.14 -4.21
N PRO A 235 2.82 -10.87 -3.11
CA PRO A 235 2.48 -10.43 -1.76
C PRO A 235 3.26 -9.16 -1.40
N PHE A 236 2.92 -8.50 -0.28
CA PHE A 236 3.69 -7.37 0.23
C PHE A 236 5.18 -7.69 0.36
N PHE A 237 5.54 -8.86 0.88
CA PHE A 237 6.94 -9.27 1.04
C PHE A 237 7.12 -10.74 0.67
N ASN A 238 8.04 -11.00 -0.27
CA ASN A 238 8.43 -12.34 -0.69
C ASN A 238 9.97 -12.49 -0.60
N PRO A 239 10.50 -13.19 0.42
CA PRO A 239 11.94 -13.34 0.60
C PRO A 239 12.59 -14.32 -0.38
N TYR A 240 11.83 -15.24 -0.96
CA TYR A 240 12.36 -16.23 -1.91
C TYR A 240 12.61 -15.63 -3.29
N GLU A 241 11.68 -14.78 -3.74
CA GLU A 241 11.79 -14.03 -4.99
C GLU A 241 12.53 -12.70 -4.82
N LYS A 242 12.89 -12.33 -3.58
CA LYS A 242 13.46 -11.03 -3.18
C LYS A 242 12.62 -9.84 -3.68
N ARG A 243 11.30 -9.88 -3.47
CA ARG A 243 10.35 -8.85 -3.93
C ARG A 243 9.59 -8.20 -2.78
N VAL A 244 9.29 -6.92 -2.94
CA VAL A 244 8.47 -6.13 -2.02
C VAL A 244 7.45 -5.32 -2.81
N ASN A 245 6.16 -5.61 -2.61
CA ASN A 245 5.06 -4.89 -3.24
C ASN A 245 4.59 -3.74 -2.34
N VAL A 246 4.81 -2.51 -2.79
CA VAL A 246 4.51 -1.26 -2.06
C VAL A 246 3.32 -0.48 -2.64
N SER A 247 2.45 -1.14 -3.43
CA SER A 247 1.15 -0.56 -3.81
C SER A 247 0.39 -0.12 -2.56
N ALA A 248 -0.32 1.00 -2.64
CA ALA A 248 -0.90 1.68 -1.47
C ALA A 248 -1.69 0.74 -0.53
N GLU A 249 -2.57 -0.12 -1.06
CA GLU A 249 -3.32 -1.08 -0.26
C GLU A 249 -2.49 -2.18 0.40
N MET A 250 -1.33 -2.52 -0.15
CA MET A 250 -0.43 -3.56 0.37
C MET A 250 0.29 -3.12 1.64
N ILE A 251 0.54 -1.80 1.77
CA ILE A 251 1.30 -1.20 2.87
C ILE A 251 0.44 -0.38 3.84
N GLY A 252 -0.88 -0.57 3.79
CA GLY A 252 -1.84 0.08 4.69
C GLY A 252 -2.10 1.55 4.38
N TYR A 253 -2.01 1.92 3.10
CA TYR A 253 -2.31 3.25 2.57
C TYR A 253 -1.48 4.39 3.16
N ARG A 254 -0.24 4.09 3.56
CA ARG A 254 0.73 5.07 4.06
C ARG A 254 2.15 4.69 3.65
N PRO A 255 3.05 5.66 3.41
CA PRO A 255 4.44 5.37 3.06
C PRO A 255 5.13 4.43 4.07
N ILE A 256 5.88 3.46 3.57
CA ILE A 256 6.68 2.55 4.41
C ILE A 256 8.12 3.10 4.51
N PRO A 257 8.71 3.20 5.72
CA PRO A 257 10.12 3.56 5.85
C PRO A 257 11.01 2.52 5.16
N LEU A 258 12.01 2.96 4.39
CA LEU A 258 12.99 2.07 3.75
C LEU A 258 13.73 1.21 4.79
N ASP A 259 13.97 1.75 5.99
CA ASP A 259 14.51 0.99 7.12
C ASP A 259 13.64 -0.20 7.55
N GLU A 260 12.32 -0.10 7.40
CA GLU A 260 11.41 -1.19 7.73
C GLU A 260 11.51 -2.30 6.69
N ILE A 261 11.55 -1.94 5.40
CA ILE A 261 11.83 -2.89 4.31
C ILE A 261 13.16 -3.59 4.56
N PHE A 262 14.22 -2.82 4.87
CA PHE A 262 15.54 -3.36 5.16
C PHE A 262 15.54 -4.35 6.33
N ARG A 263 14.82 -4.07 7.42
CA ARG A 263 14.69 -5.03 8.54
C ARG A 263 14.00 -6.32 8.14
N LEU A 264 12.96 -6.25 7.30
CA LEU A 264 12.30 -7.46 6.77
C LEU A 264 13.27 -8.30 5.94
N VAL A 265 14.02 -7.65 5.04
CA VAL A 265 15.05 -8.26 4.21
C VAL A 265 16.10 -9.02 5.04
N GLN A 266 16.49 -8.48 6.20
CA GLN A 266 17.50 -9.11 7.06
C GLN A 266 16.95 -10.20 7.98
N GLY A 267 15.71 -10.09 8.43
CA GLY A 267 15.22 -10.84 9.59
C GLY A 267 13.98 -11.69 9.37
N THR A 268 13.34 -11.62 8.20
CA THR A 268 12.08 -12.34 7.94
C THR A 268 12.25 -13.36 6.83
N THR A 269 11.90 -14.61 7.12
CA THR A 269 11.85 -15.71 6.14
C THR A 269 10.42 -16.03 5.68
N ASP A 270 9.42 -15.39 6.28
CA ASP A 270 8.01 -15.61 5.97
C ASP A 270 7.53 -14.77 4.78
N ILE A 271 6.57 -15.32 4.04
CA ILE A 271 5.81 -14.55 3.04
C ILE A 271 4.72 -13.76 3.77
N LEU A 272 4.70 -12.44 3.57
CA LEU A 272 3.72 -11.55 4.17
C LEU A 272 2.81 -10.98 3.09
N ASP A 273 1.52 -11.36 3.13
CA ASP A 273 0.54 -10.93 2.11
C ASP A 273 0.29 -9.42 2.18
N PHE A 274 0.21 -8.85 3.39
CA PHE A 274 0.03 -7.42 3.65
C PHE A 274 0.96 -6.95 4.76
N ARG A 275 1.37 -5.68 4.72
CA ARG A 275 2.10 -5.05 5.82
C ARG A 275 1.20 -4.95 7.05
N ASN A 276 1.67 -5.42 8.21
CA ASN A 276 0.97 -5.19 9.46
C ASN A 276 1.13 -3.73 9.91
N VAL A 277 0.08 -2.93 9.74
CA VAL A 277 0.06 -1.50 10.10
C VAL A 277 -0.71 -1.20 11.38
N GLN A 278 -1.29 -2.22 12.01
CA GLN A 278 -1.96 -2.05 13.29
C GLN A 278 -0.90 -1.61 14.30
N ALA A 279 -1.16 -0.50 14.98
CA ALA A 279 -0.32 -0.11 16.11
C ALA A 279 -0.33 -1.28 17.10
N PRO A 280 0.78 -1.57 17.79
CA PRO A 280 0.69 -2.33 19.02
C PRO A 280 -0.38 -1.63 19.85
N VAL A 281 -1.50 -2.32 20.09
CA VAL A 281 -2.39 -1.95 21.18
C VAL A 281 -1.46 -1.90 22.38
N ALA A 282 -1.35 -0.75 23.04
CA ALA A 282 -0.46 -0.61 24.18
C ALA A 282 -0.81 -1.69 25.20
N GLU A 283 -0.03 -2.78 25.22
CA GLU A 283 0.05 -3.66 26.37
C GLU A 283 0.82 -2.90 27.44
N GLU A 284 0.04 -2.35 28.37
CA GLU A 284 0.27 -2.28 29.82
C GLU A 284 -0.63 -1.17 30.36
N ARG A 285 -1.89 -1.52 30.67
CA ARG A 285 -2.51 -0.93 31.84
C ARG A 285 -1.97 -1.69 33.03
N ASP A 286 -1.02 -1.08 33.72
CA ASP A 286 -0.62 -1.47 35.06
C ASP A 286 -1.88 -1.64 35.94
N PRO A 287 -2.15 -2.83 36.52
CA PRO A 287 -3.26 -3.04 37.45
C PRO A 287 -2.96 -2.51 38.87
N GLY A 288 -1.99 -1.59 39.03
CA GLY A 288 -1.51 -1.10 40.33
C GLY A 288 -1.96 0.30 40.76
N ALA A 289 -2.85 0.99 40.06
CA ALA A 289 -3.32 2.31 40.52
C ALA A 289 -4.47 2.19 41.54
N VAL A 290 -4.10 2.01 42.81
CA VAL A 290 -4.99 2.20 43.96
C VAL A 290 -5.52 3.63 43.96
N ILE A 291 -6.78 3.82 43.58
CA ILE A 291 -7.47 5.10 43.75
C ILE A 291 -7.92 5.17 45.22
N GLY A 292 -7.16 5.93 46.00
CA GLY A 292 -7.51 6.31 47.35
C GLY A 292 -8.79 7.13 47.39
N HIS A 293 -9.64 6.84 48.37
CA HIS A 293 -10.80 7.64 48.74
C HIS A 293 -10.38 9.08 49.04
N GLY A 294 -10.86 10.03 48.22
CA GLY A 294 -10.77 11.46 48.44
C GLY A 294 -12.13 12.09 48.21
N LYS A 295 -12.61 12.79 49.24
CA LYS A 295 -13.98 13.28 49.47
C LYS A 295 -14.57 14.13 48.35
N GLU A 296 -15.88 14.04 48.23
CA GLU A 296 -16.78 14.98 47.56
C GLU A 296 -16.58 16.40 48.11
N ASP A 297 -16.56 17.39 47.21
CA ASP A 297 -17.06 18.73 47.49
C ASP A 297 -17.68 19.32 46.20
N PRO A 298 -18.86 19.95 46.25
CA PRO A 298 -19.62 20.35 45.07
C PRO A 298 -19.33 21.80 44.64
N ALA A 299 -19.71 22.09 43.39
CA ALA A 299 -19.87 23.42 42.78
C ALA A 299 -18.61 24.07 42.16
N SER A 300 -18.58 24.10 40.83
CA SER A 300 -18.51 25.35 40.06
C SER A 300 -18.82 25.10 38.60
N VAL A 301 -19.94 25.67 38.16
CA VAL A 301 -20.35 25.86 36.76
C VAL A 301 -19.58 27.06 36.22
N VAL A 302 -18.90 26.95 35.07
CA VAL A 302 -18.84 28.01 34.03
C VAL A 302 -18.58 27.38 32.63
N HIS A 303 -19.32 27.90 31.67
CA HIS A 303 -19.37 27.66 30.22
C HIS A 303 -18.04 27.70 29.45
N PHE A 304 -17.91 26.85 28.43
CA PHE A 304 -18.00 27.20 26.98
C PHE A 304 -18.48 25.97 26.20
#